data_AF-A0A9D3YJL4-F1
#
_entry.id   AF-A0A9D3YJL4-F1
#
_cell.length_a   1.000
_cell.length_b   1.000
_cell.length_c   1.000
_cell.angle_alpha   90.00
_cell.angle_beta   90.00
_cell.angle_gamma   90.00
#
_symmetry.space_group_name_H-M   'P 1'
#
loop_
_entity.id
_entity.type
_entity.pdbx_description
1 polymer ?
#
loop_
_entity_poly.entity_id
_entity_poly.type
_entity_poly.pdbx_seq_one_letter_code
_entity_poly.pdbx_strand_id
1 'polypeptide(L)'
;MSYGISTTRGAAAGMSFCFSLLLVTMLRNTITFLRGTFLNLYAPFDSIVSFHKVVAWTALFFTGTGRYHLTLTLLHINRKLSFHISSTSHEPEAPMPNVPEVILSHHHYFTCPDVIISILYYSYNPWLCSNIT
;
A
#
# COMPACT_ATOMS: atom_id res chain seq x y z
N MET A 1 7.16 -19.55 9.31
CA MET A 1 6.05 -18.59 9.10
C MET A 1 6.52 -17.13 9.16
N SER A 2 7.83 -16.84 9.17
CA SER A 2 8.33 -15.46 9.37
C SER A 2 8.35 -14.59 8.12
N TYR A 3 8.52 -15.19 6.92
CA TYR A 3 8.63 -14.44 5.66
C TYR A 3 7.38 -13.61 5.32
N GLY A 4 6.19 -14.14 5.60
CA GLY A 4 4.94 -13.44 5.32
C GLY A 4 4.77 -12.16 6.14
N ILE A 5 5.03 -12.25 7.45
CA ILE A 5 4.89 -11.12 8.38
C ILE A 5 5.97 -10.05 8.14
N SER A 6 7.22 -10.44 7.86
CA SER A 6 8.29 -9.47 7.56
C SER A 6 7.98 -8.70 6.28
N THR A 7 7.51 -9.39 5.24
CA THR A 7 7.18 -8.77 3.95
C THR A 7 5.96 -7.85 4.07
N THR A 8 4.94 -8.20 4.85
CA THR A 8 3.81 -7.31 5.12
C THR A 8 4.24 -6.03 5.85
N ARG A 9 5.13 -6.14 6.84
CA ARG A 9 5.67 -4.96 7.55
C ARG A 9 6.52 -4.07 6.63
N GLY A 10 7.34 -4.68 5.77
CA GLY A 10 8.11 -3.97 4.75
C GLY A 10 7.21 -3.26 3.73
N ALA A 11 6.16 -3.94 3.26
CA ALA A 11 5.17 -3.35 2.37
C ALA A 11 4.42 -2.18 3.01
N ALA A 12 4.07 -2.28 4.30
CA ALA A 12 3.47 -1.17 5.05
C ALA A 12 4.40 0.05 5.13
N ALA A 13 5.68 -0.15 5.45
CA ALA A 13 6.67 0.94 5.47
C ALA A 13 6.88 1.57 4.09
N GLY A 14 6.94 0.74 3.03
CA GLY A 14 7.04 1.20 1.64
C GLY A 14 5.84 2.04 1.20
N MET A 15 4.62 1.62 1.59
CA MET A 15 3.42 2.40 1.33
C MET A 15 3.45 3.76 2.05
N SER A 16 3.78 3.80 3.35
CA SER A 16 3.88 5.06 4.09
C SER A 16 4.87 6.04 3.44
N PHE A 17 6.01 5.54 2.97
CA PHE A 17 6.98 6.35 2.24
C PHE A 17 6.44 6.88 0.91
N CYS A 18 5.80 6.02 0.11
CA CYS A 18 5.20 6.44 -1.17
C CYS A 18 4.10 7.49 -0.98
N PHE A 19 3.28 7.36 0.07
CA PHE A 19 2.25 8.35 0.41
C PHE A 19 2.81 9.72 0.74
N SER A 20 3.88 9.77 1.55
CA SER A 20 4.56 11.03 1.85
C SER A 20 5.13 11.67 0.58
N LEU A 21 5.70 10.88 -0.33
CA LEU A 21 6.20 11.39 -1.61
C LEU A 21 5.07 11.92 -2.53
N LEU A 22 3.94 11.22 -2.62
CA LEU A 22 2.80 11.67 -3.44
C LEU A 22 2.29 13.05 -2.99
N LEU A 23 2.20 13.29 -1.68
CA LEU A 23 1.84 14.60 -1.14
C LEU A 23 2.88 15.66 -1.51
N VAL A 24 4.16 15.38 -1.29
CA VAL A 24 5.26 16.31 -1.59
C VAL A 24 5.28 16.70 -3.08
N THR A 25 4.98 15.77 -3.99
CA THR A 25 4.95 16.05 -5.45
C THR A 25 3.84 17.00 -5.91
N MET A 26 2.87 17.30 -5.05
CA MET A 26 1.78 18.24 -5.36
C MET A 26 1.89 19.57 -4.57
N LEU A 27 2.80 19.66 -3.60
CA LEU A 27 3.09 20.89 -2.88
C LEU A 27 4.00 21.80 -3.72
N ARG A 28 3.39 22.70 -4.50
CA ARG A 28 4.10 23.67 -5.36
C ARG A 28 5.14 24.51 -4.61
N ASN A 29 4.88 24.87 -3.34
CA ASN A 29 5.81 25.67 -2.51
C ASN A 29 7.08 24.89 -2.09
N THR A 30 6.95 23.60 -1.85
CA THR A 30 8.10 22.74 -1.49
C THR A 30 8.96 22.47 -2.72
N ILE A 31 8.33 22.28 -3.87
CA ILE A 31 8.99 22.06 -5.16
C ILE A 31 9.81 23.26 -5.59
N THR A 32 9.25 24.47 -5.48
CA THR A 32 9.98 25.71 -5.83
C THR A 32 11.16 25.96 -4.89
N PHE A 33 11.04 25.60 -3.61
CA PHE A 33 12.16 25.65 -2.66
C PHE A 33 13.26 24.64 -3.05
N LEU A 34 12.90 23.40 -3.39
CA LEU A 34 13.86 22.37 -3.84
C LEU A 34 14.56 22.75 -5.15
N ARG A 35 13.89 23.46 -6.07
CA ARG A 35 14.46 23.95 -7.34
C ARG A 35 15.59 24.95 -7.12
N GLY A 36 15.64 25.64 -5.98
CA GLY A 36 16.73 26.54 -5.58
C GLY A 36 17.95 25.85 -4.94
N THR A 37 17.91 24.52 -4.75
CA THR A 37 19.00 23.75 -4.16
C THR A 37 19.87 23.05 -5.23
N PHE A 38 21.03 22.52 -4.81
CA PHE A 38 21.94 21.73 -5.66
C PHE A 38 21.29 20.50 -6.33
N LEU A 39 20.11 20.06 -5.86
CA LEU A 39 19.36 18.95 -6.45
C LEU A 39 18.86 19.24 -7.88
N ASN A 40 18.78 20.50 -8.31
CA ASN A 40 18.34 20.86 -9.68
C ASN A 40 19.36 20.40 -10.74
N LEU A 41 20.63 20.26 -10.36
CA LEU A 41 21.68 19.69 -11.23
C LEU A 41 21.63 18.16 -11.30
N TYR A 42 20.99 17.48 -10.34
CA TYR A 42 20.95 16.02 -10.26
C TYR A 42 19.63 15.41 -10.74
N ALA A 43 18.52 16.13 -10.62
CA ALA A 43 17.21 15.73 -11.10
C ALA A 43 16.49 16.90 -11.79
N PRO A 44 16.09 16.78 -13.07
CA PRO A 44 15.31 17.81 -13.74
C PRO A 44 13.92 17.89 -13.11
N PHE A 45 13.73 18.89 -12.24
CA PHE A 45 12.46 19.21 -11.58
C PHE A 45 11.34 19.64 -12.55
N ASP A 46 11.63 19.75 -13.84
CA ASP A 46 10.65 20.01 -14.90
C ASP A 46 9.72 18.80 -15.16
N SER A 47 10.12 17.59 -14.71
CA SER A 47 9.37 16.35 -14.92
C SER A 47 8.65 15.80 -13.67
N ILE A 48 8.32 16.65 -12.69
CA ILE A 48 7.71 16.21 -11.42
C ILE A 48 6.40 15.43 -11.61
N VAL A 49 5.64 15.74 -12.66
CA VAL A 49 4.45 14.97 -13.05
C VAL A 49 4.81 13.53 -13.43
N SER A 50 5.89 13.34 -14.18
CA SER A 50 6.40 12.02 -14.54
C SER A 50 6.90 11.26 -13.30
N PHE A 51 7.53 11.95 -12.35
CA PHE A 51 7.93 11.37 -11.07
C PHE A 51 6.72 10.96 -10.21
N HIS A 52 5.68 11.79 -10.14
CA HIS A 52 4.42 11.45 -9.47
C HIS A 52 3.82 10.15 -10.03
N LYS A 53 3.83 9.97 -11.36
CA LYS A 53 3.37 8.72 -12.00
C LYS A 53 4.20 7.51 -11.57
N VAL A 54 5.53 7.63 -11.52
CA VAL A 54 6.40 6.54 -11.06
C VAL A 54 6.11 6.18 -9.60
N VAL A 55 5.98 7.18 -8.72
CA VAL A 55 5.64 6.96 -7.31
C VAL A 55 4.26 6.30 -7.15
N ALA A 56 3.30 6.68 -7.98
CA ALA A 56 1.97 6.07 -8.00
C ALA A 56 2.02 4.58 -8.40
N TRP A 57 2.82 4.23 -9.42
CA TRP A 57 3.04 2.83 -9.81
C TRP A 57 3.76 2.03 -8.73
N THR A 58 4.77 2.61 -8.07
CA THR A 58 5.47 1.92 -6.97
C THR A 58 4.55 1.70 -5.77
N ALA A 59 3.70 2.67 -5.44
CA ALA A 59 2.71 2.54 -4.38
C ALA A 59 1.75 1.37 -4.66
N LEU A 60 1.26 1.27 -5.89
CA LEU A 60 0.37 0.18 -6.34
C LEU A 60 1.05 -1.18 -6.21
N PHE A 61 2.33 -1.29 -6.60
CA PHE A 61 3.12 -2.50 -6.44
C PHE A 61 3.26 -2.94 -4.97
N PHE A 62 3.61 -2.01 -4.06
CA PHE A 62 3.73 -2.32 -2.62
C PHE A 62 2.39 -2.71 -2.00
N THR A 63 1.29 -2.07 -2.42
CA THR A 63 -0.05 -2.45 -1.98
C THR A 63 -0.42 -3.86 -2.44
N GLY A 64 -0.20 -4.20 -3.71
CA GLY A 64 -0.53 -5.52 -4.24
C GLY A 64 0.29 -6.65 -3.60
N THR A 65 1.61 -6.43 -3.47
CA THR A 65 2.51 -7.39 -2.82
C THR A 65 2.18 -7.56 -1.35
N GLY A 66 1.95 -6.48 -0.60
CA GLY A 66 1.59 -6.57 0.83
C GLY A 66 0.30 -7.35 1.06
N ARG A 67 -0.71 -7.20 0.19
CA ARG A 67 -1.95 -7.98 0.26
C ARG A 67 -1.76 -9.45 -0.03
N TYR A 68 -1.05 -9.78 -1.11
CA TYR A 68 -0.82 -11.17 -1.47
C TYR A 68 -0.14 -11.93 -0.32
N HIS A 69 0.90 -11.35 0.26
CA HIS A 69 1.63 -11.96 1.38
C HIS A 69 0.79 -12.06 2.65
N LEU A 70 -0.02 -11.05 2.95
CA LEU A 70 -0.92 -11.08 4.09
C LEU A 70 -1.98 -12.18 3.91
N THR A 71 -2.69 -12.22 2.78
CA THR A 71 -3.71 -13.24 2.50
C THR A 71 -3.15 -14.64 2.59
N LEU A 72 -1.98 -14.91 1.98
CA LEU A 72 -1.32 -16.21 2.10
C LEU A 72 -0.96 -16.58 3.54
N THR A 73 -0.46 -15.62 4.32
CA THR A 73 -0.09 -15.85 5.72
C THR A 73 -1.31 -16.19 6.56
N LEU A 74 -2.42 -15.47 6.36
CA LEU A 74 -3.68 -15.71 7.04
C LEU A 74 -4.27 -17.07 6.66
N LEU A 75 -4.25 -17.45 5.38
CA LEU A 75 -4.69 -18.78 4.94
C LEU A 75 -3.84 -19.90 5.57
N HIS A 76 -2.52 -19.69 5.67
CA HIS A 76 -1.62 -20.66 6.30
C HIS A 76 -1.90 -20.81 7.81
N ILE A 77 -2.11 -19.70 8.52
CA ILE A 77 -2.46 -19.71 9.95
C ILE A 77 -3.80 -20.41 10.15
N ASN A 78 -4.81 -20.07 9.34
CA ASN A 78 -6.13 -20.68 9.41
C ASN A 78 -6.08 -22.20 9.20
N ARG A 79 -5.39 -22.68 8.16
CA ARG A 79 -5.26 -24.13 7.91
C ARG A 79 -4.56 -24.85 9.06
N LYS A 80 -3.54 -24.24 9.68
CA LYS A 80 -2.82 -24.83 10.80
C LYS A 80 -3.63 -24.81 12.09
N LEU A 81 -4.41 -23.75 12.31
CA LEU A 81 -5.28 -23.57 13.47
C LEU A 81 -6.46 -24.54 13.45
N SER A 82 -7.12 -24.72 12.30
CA SER A 82 -8.20 -25.70 12.15
C SER A 82 -7.74 -27.14 12.40
N PHE A 83 -6.53 -27.50 11.97
CA PHE A 83 -5.95 -28.82 12.25
C PHE A 83 -5.68 -29.02 13.74
N HIS A 84 -5.16 -27.99 14.42
CA HIS A 84 -4.91 -28.04 15.85
C HIS A 84 -6.21 -28.13 16.66
N ILE A 85 -7.21 -27.29 16.37
CA ILE A 85 -8.53 -27.33 17.04
C ILE A 85 -9.18 -28.71 16.87
N SER A 86 -9.10 -29.29 15.68
CA SER A 86 -9.64 -30.64 15.43
C SER A 86 -8.98 -31.71 16.32
N SER A 87 -7.68 -31.56 16.64
CA SER A 87 -6.94 -32.48 17.53
C SER A 87 -7.19 -32.25 19.03
N THR A 88 -7.70 -31.08 19.43
CA THR A 88 -7.90 -30.68 20.84
C THR A 88 -9.38 -30.68 21.27
N SER A 89 -10.27 -31.17 20.40
CA SER A 89 -11.75 -31.04 20.47
C SER A 89 -12.47 -31.81 21.60
N HIS A 90 -11.86 -31.98 22.77
CA HIS A 90 -12.60 -32.38 23.98
C HIS A 90 -13.11 -31.18 24.81
N GLU A 91 -12.86 -29.94 24.38
CA GLU A 91 -13.39 -28.73 25.03
C GLU A 91 -14.24 -27.87 24.06
N PRO A 92 -15.37 -27.30 24.51
CA PRO A 92 -16.30 -26.56 23.67
C PRO A 92 -15.70 -25.23 23.18
N GLU A 93 -15.84 -25.01 21.88
CA GLU A 93 -15.27 -23.91 21.08
C GLU A 93 -15.87 -22.55 21.45
N ALA A 94 -15.04 -21.58 21.81
CA ALA A 94 -15.46 -20.17 21.80
C ALA A 94 -15.60 -19.70 20.33
N PRO A 95 -16.62 -18.89 19.97
CA PRO A 95 -16.80 -18.43 18.60
C PRO A 95 -15.59 -17.62 18.12
N MET A 96 -14.79 -18.23 17.26
CA MET A 96 -13.71 -17.54 16.55
C MET A 96 -14.35 -16.61 15.50
N PRO A 97 -13.84 -15.39 15.31
CA PRO A 97 -14.30 -14.53 14.23
C PRO A 97 -14.08 -15.27 12.89
N ASN A 98 -15.16 -15.37 12.14
CA ASN A 98 -15.24 -15.85 10.77
C ASN A 98 -14.08 -15.28 9.92
N VAL A 99 -13.20 -16.18 9.46
CA VAL A 99 -12.08 -15.92 8.54
C VAL A 99 -12.38 -14.92 7.41
N PRO A 100 -13.55 -14.95 6.72
CA PRO A 100 -13.87 -13.96 5.70
C PRO A 100 -13.94 -12.51 6.23
N GLU A 101 -14.35 -12.29 7.47
CA GLU A 101 -14.51 -10.95 8.07
C GLU A 101 -13.15 -10.32 8.41
N VAL A 102 -12.19 -11.12 8.87
CA VAL A 102 -10.81 -10.68 9.09
C VAL A 102 -10.12 -10.33 7.77
N ILE A 103 -10.29 -11.15 6.73
CA ILE A 103 -9.75 -10.86 5.40
C ILE A 103 -10.36 -9.58 4.84
N LEU A 104 -11.67 -9.38 4.99
CA LEU A 104 -12.38 -8.19 4.49
C LEU A 104 -11.95 -6.91 5.22
N SER A 105 -11.79 -6.97 6.55
CA SER A 105 -11.33 -5.84 7.37
C SER A 105 -9.88 -5.44 7.06
N HIS A 106 -8.99 -6.43 6.88
CA HIS A 106 -7.62 -6.16 6.47
C HIS A 106 -7.49 -5.72 5.01
N HIS A 107 -8.43 -6.15 4.15
CA HIS A 107 -8.55 -5.64 2.79
C HIS A 107 -8.83 -4.14 2.85
N HIS A 108 -9.80 -3.69 3.63
CA HIS A 108 -10.14 -2.26 3.83
C HIS A 108 -8.97 -1.41 4.35
N TYR A 109 -8.13 -1.94 5.24
CA TYR A 109 -6.95 -1.21 5.73
C TYR A 109 -5.83 -1.07 4.69
N PHE A 110 -5.69 -2.02 3.77
CA PHE A 110 -4.68 -1.99 2.69
C PHE A 110 -5.26 -1.45 1.35
N THR A 111 -6.58 -1.42 1.19
CA THR A 111 -7.35 -0.64 0.20
C THR A 111 -7.88 0.59 0.93
N CYS A 112 -7.09 1.63 1.22
CA CYS A 112 -7.76 2.94 1.31
C CYS A 112 -8.30 3.20 -0.10
N PRO A 113 -9.62 3.09 -0.35
CA PRO A 113 -10.16 3.12 -1.70
C PRO A 113 -9.85 4.47 -2.34
N ASP A 114 -9.82 5.52 -1.53
CA ASP A 114 -9.51 6.90 -1.91
C ASP A 114 -8.16 7.05 -2.63
N VAL A 115 -7.19 6.22 -2.24
CA VAL A 115 -5.83 6.27 -2.79
C VAL A 115 -5.77 5.55 -4.12
N ILE A 116 -6.32 4.34 -4.18
CA ILE A 116 -6.32 3.54 -5.41
C ILE A 116 -7.19 4.23 -6.45
N ILE A 117 -8.32 4.80 -6.04
CA ILE A 117 -9.17 5.64 -6.87
C ILE A 117 -8.38 6.87 -7.32
N SER A 118 -7.69 7.61 -6.44
CA SER A 118 -6.86 8.76 -6.86
C SER A 118 -5.77 8.37 -7.86
N ILE A 119 -5.04 7.26 -7.64
CA ILE A 119 -3.98 6.78 -8.53
C ILE A 119 -4.53 6.35 -9.88
N LEU A 120 -5.62 5.56 -9.90
CA LEU A 120 -6.27 5.11 -11.13
C LEU A 120 -6.88 6.28 -11.89
N TYR A 121 -7.52 7.23 -11.20
CA TYR A 121 -8.14 8.42 -11.79
C TYR A 121 -7.09 9.34 -12.42
N TYR A 122 -5.95 9.55 -11.75
CA TYR A 122 -4.80 10.29 -12.31
C TYR A 122 -4.10 9.54 -13.45
N SER A 123 -4.05 8.21 -13.39
CA SER A 123 -3.47 7.38 -14.45
C SER A 123 -4.33 7.34 -15.71
N TYR A 124 -5.66 7.44 -15.58
CA TYR A 124 -6.61 7.43 -16.72
C TYR A 124 -6.91 8.81 -17.29
N ASN A 125 -6.83 9.88 -16.50
CA ASN A 125 -7.06 11.26 -16.95
C ASN A 125 -5.80 12.13 -16.82
N PRO A 126 -4.85 12.05 -17.77
CA PRO A 126 -3.65 12.88 -17.77
C PRO A 126 -3.96 14.39 -17.90
N TRP A 127 -5.14 14.74 -18.42
CA TRP A 127 -5.59 16.13 -18.59
C TRP A 127 -5.90 16.86 -17.28
N LEU A 128 -6.33 16.15 -16.22
CA LEU A 128 -6.57 16.77 -14.91
C LEU A 128 -5.25 17.09 -14.18
N CYS A 129 -4.22 16.27 -14.41
CA CYS A 129 -2.88 16.48 -13.88
C CYS A 129 -2.27 17.81 -14.36
N SER A 130 -2.59 18.24 -15.58
CA SER A 130 -2.12 19.51 -16.16
C SER A 130 -2.84 20.75 -15.61
N ASN A 131 -4.02 20.60 -15.01
CA ASN A 131 -4.82 21.71 -14.44
C ASN A 131 -4.59 21.88 -12.92
N ILE A 132 -3.94 20.91 -12.27
CA ILE A 132 -3.58 20.97 -10.85
C ILE A 132 -2.14 21.49 -10.65
N THR A 133 -1.27 21.36 -11.66
CA THR A 133 0.05 22.02 -11.77
C THR A 133 -0.04 23.47 -12.20
#